data_AF-A0A9P6KUS7-F1
#
_entry.id   AF-A0A9P6KUS7-F1
#
_cell.length_a   1.000
_cell.length_b   1.000
_cell.length_c   1.000
_cell.angle_alpha   90.00
_cell.angle_beta   90.00
_cell.angle_gamma   90.00
#
_symmetry.space_group_name_H-M   'P 1'
#
loop_
_entity.id
_entity.type
_entity.pdbx_description
1 polymer ?
#
loop_
_entity_poly.entity_id
_entity_poly.type
_entity_poly.pdbx_seq_one_letter_code
_entity_poly.pdbx_strand_id
1 'polypeptide(L)'
;MDSPTNVQYGKRLMPVMVDEIAAETPDRVCFSIPRTIDLKAGFHDITFQTFANAINKTATFIEREIGRSSMFETVMYMGLQDVRHFIVLFALMKTGHKVLFSSHRNSVADHTDLTKRTDCGIILYTNGLSCASIIEASRMESLCMPELDYLLDDSKHTDPYPYTKTFDQAKLYPCMATQTTSSTGLPEPVIWTHWMLATIDGQRLVPDLDGRPTVWNKFFDSSERCYSGVPLCDSAGIVTALMEVLLHGCTVVLGPPSNPTANAFEQVVTYGRVDAASLLPITLEEIASSQTGLALLSRLKYVACVGGKWMANFLTLRTTDQRFAGSLSARAGEILSQHSHLYSLMTSAKSGALIQHATDREDWQYICINPKYSDIEWRQRGSLYEPVLQKSNDLAKFQEIFETYQRSKELSMGDLYSKHPTKPYHWKHEGRANDRIAA
;
A
#
# COMPACT_ATOMS: atom_id res chain seq x y z
N MET A 1 -18.08 27.41 -17.45
CA MET A 1 -17.75 27.42 -16.00
C MET A 1 -18.59 26.32 -15.41
N ASP A 2 -18.13 25.09 -15.54
CA ASP A 2 -18.80 23.96 -14.91
C ASP A 2 -18.57 24.07 -13.42
N SER A 3 -19.66 24.11 -12.65
CA SER A 3 -19.63 23.99 -11.19
C SER A 3 -18.76 22.78 -10.83
N PRO A 4 -17.77 22.89 -9.93
CA PRO A 4 -17.01 21.72 -9.52
C PRO A 4 -18.01 20.71 -8.96
N THR A 5 -18.05 19.51 -9.56
CA THR A 5 -18.68 18.35 -8.95
C THR A 5 -18.20 18.31 -7.50
N ASN A 6 -19.14 18.36 -6.55
CA ASN A 6 -18.82 18.44 -5.12
C ASN A 6 -18.28 17.09 -4.65
N VAL A 7 -17.03 16.78 -5.01
CA VAL A 7 -16.36 15.51 -4.71
C VAL A 7 -16.36 15.29 -3.20
N GLN A 8 -17.01 14.21 -2.76
CA GLN A 8 -17.17 13.86 -1.35
C GLN A 8 -15.90 13.18 -0.80
N TYR A 9 -14.80 13.93 -0.74
CA TYR A 9 -13.52 13.41 -0.24
C TYR A 9 -13.67 12.74 1.13
N GLY A 10 -13.07 11.55 1.26
CA GLY A 10 -13.16 10.74 2.48
C GLY A 10 -14.43 9.92 2.63
N LYS A 11 -15.31 9.94 1.63
CA LYS A 11 -16.57 9.16 1.57
C LYS A 11 -16.75 8.44 0.24
N ARG A 12 -15.65 8.18 -0.49
CA ARG A 12 -15.67 7.45 -1.76
C ARG A 12 -15.24 6.00 -1.53
N LEU A 13 -15.93 5.08 -2.20
CA LEU A 13 -15.60 3.67 -2.17
C LEU A 13 -14.74 3.34 -3.39
N MET A 14 -13.52 2.85 -3.18
CA MET A 14 -12.61 2.51 -4.26
C MET A 14 -13.19 1.58 -5.35
N PRO A 15 -13.97 0.50 -5.04
CA PRO A 15 -14.59 -0.30 -6.10
C PRO A 15 -15.59 0.50 -6.96
N VAL A 16 -16.27 1.50 -6.37
CA VAL A 16 -17.18 2.40 -7.11
C VAL A 16 -16.37 3.38 -7.97
N MET A 17 -15.27 3.93 -7.43
CA MET A 17 -14.40 4.83 -8.18
C MET A 17 -13.84 4.18 -9.45
N VAL A 18 -13.47 2.90 -9.39
CA VAL A 18 -13.01 2.15 -10.58
C VAL A 18 -14.08 2.16 -11.66
N ASP A 19 -15.33 1.84 -11.31
CA ASP A 19 -16.45 1.79 -12.24
C ASP A 19 -16.78 3.19 -12.79
N GLU A 20 -16.78 4.22 -11.94
CA GLU A 20 -16.99 5.63 -12.32
C GLU A 20 -15.93 6.11 -13.31
N ILE A 21 -14.64 5.89 -13.00
CA ILE A 21 -13.53 6.30 -13.87
C ILE A 21 -13.56 5.54 -15.21
N ALA A 22 -13.89 4.25 -15.18
CA ALA A 22 -14.01 3.46 -16.41
C ALA A 22 -15.18 3.92 -17.30
N ALA A 23 -16.24 4.47 -16.71
CA ALA A 23 -17.36 5.06 -17.44
C ALA A 23 -17.04 6.47 -17.98
N GLU A 24 -16.37 7.31 -17.19
CA GLU A 24 -16.08 8.71 -17.54
C GLU A 24 -14.86 8.87 -18.44
N THR A 25 -13.79 8.13 -18.16
CA THR A 25 -12.50 8.20 -18.86
C THR A 25 -11.94 6.79 -19.14
N PRO A 26 -12.61 5.99 -19.99
CA PRO A 26 -12.28 4.58 -20.21
C PRO A 26 -10.83 4.35 -20.65
N ASP A 27 -10.29 5.25 -21.49
CA ASP A 27 -8.95 5.17 -22.07
C ASP A 27 -7.83 5.62 -21.12
N ARG A 28 -8.17 6.16 -19.94
CA ARG A 28 -7.16 6.57 -18.97
C ARG A 28 -6.38 5.35 -18.50
N VAL A 29 -5.06 5.44 -18.53
CA VAL A 29 -4.18 4.36 -18.09
C VAL A 29 -4.12 4.32 -16.56
N CYS A 30 -4.33 3.15 -15.97
CA CYS A 30 -4.19 2.92 -14.54
C CYS A 30 -2.88 2.21 -14.18
N PHE A 31 -2.52 1.18 -14.95
CA PHE A 31 -1.33 0.38 -14.70
C PHE A 31 -0.51 0.22 -15.97
N SER A 32 0.79 0.04 -15.82
CA SER A 32 1.68 -0.32 -16.91
C SER A 32 2.55 -1.49 -16.49
N ILE A 33 2.49 -2.60 -17.23
CA ILE A 33 3.19 -3.84 -16.88
C ILE A 33 4.25 -4.19 -17.94
N PRO A 34 5.35 -4.87 -17.58
CA PRO A 34 6.31 -5.33 -18.56
C PRO A 34 5.67 -6.26 -19.59
N ARG A 35 6.00 -6.09 -20.87
CA ARG A 35 5.54 -7.02 -21.93
C ARG A 35 6.17 -8.40 -21.82
N THR A 36 7.41 -8.44 -21.34
CA THR A 36 8.17 -9.68 -21.13
C THR A 36 9.07 -9.51 -19.91
N ILE A 37 9.80 -10.58 -19.55
CA ILE A 37 10.85 -10.49 -18.52
C ILE A 37 12.02 -9.57 -18.93
N ASP A 38 12.25 -9.37 -20.23
CA ASP A 38 13.17 -8.35 -20.73
C ASP A 38 12.44 -7.02 -20.84
N LEU A 39 12.78 -6.09 -19.93
CA LEU A 39 12.15 -4.77 -19.84
C LEU A 39 12.44 -3.88 -21.05
N LYS A 40 13.45 -4.21 -21.86
CA LYS A 40 13.74 -3.52 -23.13
C LYS A 40 12.63 -3.72 -24.16
N ALA A 41 11.88 -4.81 -24.06
CA ALA A 41 10.69 -5.03 -24.89
C ALA A 41 9.58 -4.00 -24.62
N GLY A 42 9.74 -3.19 -23.58
CA GLY A 42 8.82 -2.12 -23.20
C GLY A 42 7.66 -2.61 -22.35
N PHE A 43 6.69 -1.71 -22.18
CA PHE A 43 5.57 -1.89 -21.28
C PHE A 43 4.24 -1.90 -22.04
N HIS A 44 3.25 -2.55 -21.43
CA HIS A 44 1.87 -2.58 -21.86
C HIS A 44 1.03 -1.78 -20.86
N ASP A 45 0.47 -0.69 -21.35
CA ASP A 45 -0.45 0.15 -20.58
C ASP A 45 -1.84 -0.49 -20.55
N ILE A 46 -2.41 -0.55 -19.35
CA ILE A 46 -3.73 -1.10 -19.02
C ILE A 46 -4.64 0.09 -18.70
N THR A 47 -5.74 0.21 -19.43
CA THR A 47 -6.73 1.28 -19.24
C THR A 47 -7.73 0.94 -18.14
N PHE A 48 -8.45 1.94 -17.64
CA PHE A 48 -9.54 1.72 -16.69
C PHE A 48 -10.66 0.84 -17.26
N GLN A 49 -10.93 0.91 -18.57
CA GLN A 49 -11.87 0.01 -19.23
C GLN A 49 -11.42 -1.45 -19.14
N THR A 50 -10.18 -1.75 -19.54
CA THR A 50 -9.61 -3.11 -19.47
C THR A 50 -9.57 -3.60 -18.02
N PHE A 51 -9.16 -2.74 -17.09
CA PHE A 51 -9.07 -3.07 -15.67
C PHE A 51 -10.43 -3.37 -15.04
N ALA A 52 -11.45 -2.55 -15.30
CA ALA A 52 -12.81 -2.78 -14.82
C ALA A 52 -13.40 -4.08 -15.41
N ASN A 53 -13.18 -4.34 -16.70
CA ASN A 53 -13.59 -5.59 -17.34
C ASN A 53 -12.90 -6.80 -16.70
N ALA A 54 -11.59 -6.73 -16.42
CA ALA A 54 -10.85 -7.77 -15.73
C ALA A 54 -11.37 -8.05 -14.30
N ILE A 55 -11.75 -7.00 -13.57
CA ILE A 55 -12.41 -7.11 -12.26
C ILE A 55 -13.75 -7.82 -12.40
N ASN A 56 -14.58 -7.44 -13.38
CA ASN A 56 -15.89 -8.06 -13.58
C ASN A 56 -15.77 -9.55 -13.97
N LYS A 57 -14.78 -9.91 -14.80
CA LYS A 57 -14.49 -11.31 -15.17
C LYS A 57 -14.13 -12.11 -13.92
N THR A 58 -13.29 -11.52 -13.06
CA THR A 58 -12.82 -12.15 -11.83
C THR A 58 -13.93 -12.25 -10.79
N ALA A 59 -14.79 -11.24 -10.65
CA ALA A 59 -15.94 -11.29 -9.76
C ALA A 59 -16.94 -12.38 -10.18
N THR A 60 -17.21 -12.49 -11.48
CA THR A 60 -18.07 -13.54 -12.04
C THR A 60 -17.46 -14.93 -11.83
N PHE A 61 -16.14 -15.05 -12.00
CA PHE A 61 -15.40 -16.29 -11.68
C PHE A 61 -15.55 -16.66 -10.20
N ILE A 62 -15.30 -15.73 -9.29
CA ILE A 62 -15.41 -15.95 -7.84
C ILE A 62 -16.83 -16.36 -7.44
N GLU A 63 -17.85 -15.65 -7.94
CA GLU A 63 -19.25 -15.98 -7.65
C GLU A 63 -19.64 -17.37 -8.15
N ARG A 64 -19.11 -17.80 -9.30
CA ARG A 64 -19.37 -19.14 -9.84
C ARG A 64 -18.72 -20.23 -8.99
N GLU A 65 -17.48 -20.03 -8.57
CA GLU A 65 -16.71 -21.08 -7.87
C GLU A 65 -17.04 -21.18 -6.38
N ILE A 66 -17.13 -20.04 -5.67
CA ILE A 66 -17.33 -20.01 -4.21
C ILE A 66 -18.54 -19.18 -3.77
N GLY A 67 -19.33 -18.67 -4.71
CA GLY A 67 -20.53 -17.89 -4.40
C GLY A 67 -20.23 -16.46 -3.98
N ARG A 68 -21.27 -15.77 -3.49
CA ARG A 68 -21.16 -14.45 -2.85
C ARG A 68 -21.18 -14.63 -1.33
N SER A 69 -20.43 -13.77 -0.65
CA SER A 69 -20.41 -13.72 0.79
C SER A 69 -21.25 -12.57 1.33
N SER A 70 -21.99 -12.84 2.42
CA SER A 70 -22.59 -11.81 3.28
C SER A 70 -21.85 -11.64 4.61
N MET A 71 -20.86 -12.49 4.86
CA MET A 71 -20.10 -12.56 6.12
C MET A 71 -18.66 -12.09 5.96
N PHE A 72 -18.26 -11.68 4.75
CA PHE A 72 -16.91 -11.27 4.41
C PHE A 72 -15.89 -12.36 4.70
N GLU A 73 -16.14 -13.60 4.26
CA GLU A 73 -15.17 -14.70 4.38
C GLU A 73 -13.79 -14.28 3.85
N THR A 74 -12.73 -14.75 4.51
CA THR A 74 -11.35 -14.44 4.14
C THR A 74 -10.92 -15.35 2.99
N VAL A 75 -10.44 -14.75 1.90
CA VAL A 75 -9.81 -15.46 0.78
C VAL A 75 -8.34 -15.10 0.71
N MET A 76 -7.46 -16.08 0.87
CA MET A 76 -6.02 -15.89 0.71
C MET A 76 -5.70 -15.77 -0.78
N TYR A 77 -4.93 -14.76 -1.17
CA TYR A 77 -4.40 -14.66 -2.52
C TYR A 77 -2.88 -14.87 -2.52
N MET A 78 -2.43 -15.83 -3.33
CA MET A 78 -1.00 -16.09 -3.58
C MET A 78 -0.73 -16.11 -5.08
N GLY A 79 -0.23 -15.00 -5.60
CA GLY A 79 0.00 -14.83 -7.02
C GLY A 79 1.38 -14.30 -7.38
N LEU A 80 1.70 -14.36 -8.67
CA LEU A 80 2.80 -13.58 -9.26
C LEU A 80 2.60 -12.08 -8.98
N GLN A 81 3.70 -11.34 -8.76
CA GLN A 81 3.66 -9.91 -8.47
C GLN A 81 3.30 -9.08 -9.71
N ASP A 82 2.03 -9.11 -10.08
CA ASP A 82 1.45 -8.37 -11.19
C ASP A 82 0.07 -7.78 -10.82
N VAL A 83 -0.57 -7.17 -11.82
CA VAL A 83 -1.83 -6.44 -11.70
C VAL A 83 -2.99 -7.28 -11.15
N ARG A 84 -2.91 -8.63 -11.16
CA ARG A 84 -3.94 -9.51 -10.58
C ARG A 84 -4.18 -9.27 -9.10
N HIS A 85 -3.18 -8.78 -8.36
CA HIS A 85 -3.38 -8.41 -6.95
C HIS A 85 -4.48 -7.35 -6.78
N PHE A 86 -4.50 -6.33 -7.65
CA PHE A 86 -5.52 -5.28 -7.63
C PHE A 86 -6.87 -5.78 -8.16
N ILE A 87 -6.83 -6.59 -9.23
CA ILE A 87 -8.04 -7.20 -9.81
C ILE A 87 -8.76 -8.05 -8.75
N VAL A 88 -8.03 -8.92 -8.06
CA VAL A 88 -8.54 -9.82 -7.02
C VAL A 88 -9.09 -9.05 -5.82
N LEU A 89 -8.39 -8.00 -5.38
CA LEU A 89 -8.89 -7.13 -4.30
C LEU A 89 -10.30 -6.60 -4.61
N PHE A 90 -10.48 -5.98 -5.77
CA PHE A 90 -11.77 -5.39 -6.13
C PHE A 90 -12.84 -6.44 -6.42
N ALA A 91 -12.46 -7.55 -7.05
CA ALA A 91 -13.39 -8.64 -7.30
C ALA A 91 -13.91 -9.27 -6.01
N LEU A 92 -13.04 -9.50 -5.01
CA LEU A 92 -13.42 -9.99 -3.70
C LEU A 92 -14.30 -8.97 -2.94
N MET A 93 -13.97 -7.68 -2.98
CA MET A 93 -14.86 -6.64 -2.44
C MET A 93 -16.26 -6.73 -3.07
N LYS A 94 -16.35 -6.84 -4.39
CA LYS A 94 -17.61 -6.92 -5.15
C LYS A 94 -18.43 -8.18 -4.84
N THR A 95 -17.78 -9.32 -4.62
CA THR A 95 -18.45 -10.56 -4.23
C THR A 95 -18.71 -10.67 -2.72
N GLY A 96 -18.33 -9.65 -1.95
CA GLY A 96 -18.62 -9.57 -0.50
C GLY A 96 -17.60 -10.29 0.37
N HIS A 97 -16.41 -10.59 -0.14
CA HIS A 97 -15.29 -11.23 0.57
C HIS A 97 -14.22 -10.21 0.99
N LYS A 98 -13.28 -10.63 1.84
CA LYS A 98 -12.06 -9.87 2.15
C LYS A 98 -10.81 -10.64 1.73
N VAL A 99 -9.85 -9.94 1.12
CA VAL A 99 -8.60 -10.57 0.67
C VAL A 99 -7.56 -10.62 1.79
N LEU A 100 -6.78 -11.70 1.83
CA LEU A 100 -5.57 -11.82 2.62
C LEU A 100 -4.39 -12.07 1.68
N PHE A 101 -3.54 -11.07 1.48
CA PHE A 101 -2.34 -11.23 0.67
C PHE A 101 -1.28 -12.02 1.44
N SER A 102 -0.67 -13.00 0.77
CA SER A 102 0.42 -13.76 1.36
C SER A 102 1.50 -14.08 0.32
N SER A 103 2.75 -14.05 0.77
CA SER A 103 3.88 -14.42 -0.07
C SER A 103 4.06 -15.93 -0.04
N HIS A 104 4.22 -16.55 -1.22
CA HIS A 104 4.58 -17.97 -1.37
C HIS A 104 5.94 -18.33 -0.72
N ARG A 105 6.71 -17.33 -0.29
CA ARG A 105 8.00 -17.51 0.38
C ARG A 105 7.87 -17.71 1.90
N ASN A 106 6.68 -17.52 2.46
CA ASN A 106 6.45 -17.73 3.87
C ASN A 106 6.50 -19.23 4.17
N SER A 107 6.82 -19.59 5.42
CA SER A 107 6.84 -20.99 5.80
C SER A 107 5.42 -21.57 5.86
N VAL A 108 5.28 -22.89 5.68
CA VAL A 108 4.00 -23.58 5.85
C VAL A 108 3.43 -23.36 7.26
N ALA A 109 4.29 -23.28 8.27
CA ALA A 109 3.89 -22.98 9.64
C ALA A 109 3.29 -21.58 9.78
N ASP A 110 3.90 -20.57 9.13
CA ASP A 110 3.38 -19.19 9.14
C ASP A 110 2.04 -19.11 8.42
N HIS A 111 1.89 -19.77 7.27
CA HIS A 111 0.60 -19.86 6.58
C HIS A 111 -0.46 -20.56 7.44
N THR A 112 -0.10 -21.63 8.13
CA THR A 112 -1.03 -22.39 8.99
C THR A 112 -1.46 -21.60 10.23
N ASP A 113 -0.58 -20.78 10.82
CA ASP A 113 -0.96 -19.86 11.89
C ASP A 113 -1.91 -18.78 11.35
N LEU A 114 -1.54 -18.19 10.22
CA LEU A 114 -2.29 -17.12 9.59
C LEU A 114 -3.71 -17.57 9.20
N THR A 115 -3.87 -18.74 8.58
CA THR A 115 -5.17 -19.28 8.18
C THR A 115 -6.08 -19.46 9.39
N LYS A 116 -5.56 -20.01 10.49
CA LYS A 116 -6.31 -20.18 11.75
C LYS A 116 -6.74 -18.84 12.36
N ARG A 117 -5.85 -17.85 12.38
CA ARG A 117 -6.13 -16.54 13.01
C ARG A 117 -7.09 -15.67 12.21
N THR A 118 -7.23 -15.93 10.91
CA THR A 118 -8.07 -15.16 9.99
C THR A 118 -9.33 -15.90 9.54
N ASP A 119 -9.54 -17.12 10.05
CA ASP A 119 -10.60 -18.04 9.62
C ASP A 119 -10.63 -18.17 8.08
N CYS A 120 -9.45 -18.35 7.49
CA CYS A 120 -9.27 -18.39 6.04
C CYS A 120 -9.35 -19.82 5.54
N GLY A 121 -10.49 -20.17 4.93
CA GLY A 121 -10.73 -21.49 4.35
C GLY A 121 -10.40 -21.62 2.86
N ILE A 122 -10.19 -20.51 2.14
CA ILE A 122 -10.09 -20.49 0.67
C ILE A 122 -8.77 -19.87 0.24
N ILE A 123 -8.10 -20.51 -0.73
CA ILE A 123 -6.89 -20.00 -1.37
C ILE A 123 -7.09 -19.84 -2.87
N LEU A 124 -6.90 -18.61 -3.36
CA LEU A 124 -6.84 -18.26 -4.76
C LEU A 124 -5.37 -18.10 -5.17
N TYR A 125 -4.94 -18.84 -6.18
CA TYR A 125 -3.54 -18.85 -6.59
C TYR A 125 -3.37 -18.69 -8.11
N THR A 126 -2.21 -18.19 -8.54
CA THR A 126 -1.87 -18.16 -9.97
C THR A 126 -1.21 -19.47 -10.38
N ASN A 127 -1.51 -19.94 -11.59
CA ASN A 127 -0.86 -21.09 -12.18
C ASN A 127 0.68 -20.99 -12.13
N GLY A 128 1.35 -22.13 -11.90
CA GLY A 128 2.81 -22.20 -11.74
C GLY A 128 3.34 -21.92 -10.32
N LEU A 129 2.50 -21.45 -9.38
CA LEU A 129 2.89 -21.38 -7.96
C LEU A 129 2.45 -22.63 -7.20
N SER A 130 3.39 -23.25 -6.47
CA SER A 130 3.11 -24.42 -5.63
C SER A 130 2.50 -23.99 -4.31
N CYS A 131 1.25 -24.39 -4.08
CA CYS A 131 0.50 -24.14 -2.84
C CYS A 131 0.14 -25.44 -2.12
N ALA A 132 0.57 -26.60 -2.64
CA ALA A 132 0.10 -27.92 -2.21
C ALA A 132 0.33 -28.20 -0.73
N SER A 133 1.50 -27.85 -0.21
CA SER A 133 1.84 -28.03 1.21
C SER A 133 0.97 -27.19 2.15
N ILE A 134 0.56 -26.00 1.73
CA ILE A 134 -0.30 -25.10 2.49
C ILE A 134 -1.74 -25.62 2.47
N ILE A 135 -2.21 -26.02 1.28
CA ILE A 135 -3.53 -26.63 1.08
C ILE A 135 -3.69 -27.87 1.96
N GLU A 136 -2.69 -28.75 1.97
CA GLU A 136 -2.70 -29.96 2.79
C GLU A 136 -2.67 -29.63 4.29
N ALA A 137 -1.77 -28.75 4.72
CA ALA A 137 -1.60 -28.42 6.14
C ALA A 137 -2.80 -27.67 6.74
N SER A 138 -3.44 -26.79 5.97
CA SER A 138 -4.56 -25.95 6.43
C SER A 138 -5.93 -26.44 5.96
N ARG A 139 -6.00 -27.50 5.14
CA ARG A 139 -7.24 -28.04 4.55
C ARG A 139 -8.07 -27.00 3.81
N MET A 140 -7.39 -26.18 3.01
CA MET A 140 -8.03 -25.07 2.29
C MET A 140 -8.69 -25.56 1.00
N GLU A 141 -9.82 -24.96 0.64
CA GLU A 141 -10.34 -25.02 -0.72
C GLU A 141 -9.44 -24.19 -1.64
N SER A 142 -9.07 -24.73 -2.81
CA SER A 142 -8.12 -24.09 -3.71
C SER A 142 -8.72 -23.76 -5.07
N LEU A 143 -8.56 -22.51 -5.51
CA LEU A 143 -9.01 -22.02 -6.81
C LEU A 143 -7.81 -21.52 -7.62
N CYS A 144 -7.69 -21.99 -8.85
CA CYS A 144 -6.71 -21.45 -9.79
C CYS A 144 -7.30 -20.22 -10.49
N MET A 145 -6.64 -19.08 -10.34
CA MET A 145 -7.04 -17.81 -10.94
C MET A 145 -6.89 -17.88 -12.47
N PRO A 146 -7.88 -17.37 -13.25
CA PRO A 146 -7.71 -17.16 -14.69
C PRO A 146 -6.40 -16.46 -15.06
N GLU A 147 -5.84 -16.85 -16.21
CA GLU A 147 -4.59 -16.29 -16.71
C GLU A 147 -4.71 -14.79 -17.03
N LEU A 148 -3.62 -14.06 -16.84
CA LEU A 148 -3.61 -12.61 -16.99
C LEU A 148 -4.01 -12.18 -18.42
N ASP A 149 -3.53 -12.89 -19.43
CA ASP A 149 -3.87 -12.60 -20.84
C ASP A 149 -5.37 -12.69 -21.10
N TYR A 150 -6.07 -13.65 -20.50
CA TYR A 150 -7.53 -13.76 -20.59
C TYR A 150 -8.23 -12.60 -19.87
N LEU A 151 -7.74 -12.23 -18.69
CA LEU A 151 -8.31 -11.14 -17.91
C LEU A 151 -8.19 -9.80 -18.65
N LEU A 152 -7.04 -9.55 -19.30
CA LEU A 152 -6.75 -8.32 -20.05
C LEU A 152 -7.23 -8.34 -21.51
N ASP A 153 -7.77 -9.46 -22.02
CA ASP A 153 -8.31 -9.53 -23.39
C ASP A 153 -9.64 -8.74 -23.49
N ASP A 154 -9.57 -7.56 -24.11
CA ASP A 154 -10.73 -6.69 -24.34
C ASP A 154 -11.74 -7.29 -25.33
N SER A 155 -11.37 -8.27 -26.16
CA SER A 155 -12.34 -8.96 -27.02
C SER A 155 -13.31 -9.85 -26.23
N LYS A 156 -12.97 -10.17 -24.98
CA LYS A 156 -13.81 -10.90 -24.04
C LYS A 156 -14.47 -9.91 -23.09
N HIS A 157 -15.62 -9.39 -23.46
CA HIS A 157 -16.42 -8.59 -22.54
C HIS A 157 -17.29 -9.48 -21.64
N THR A 158 -17.42 -9.09 -20.39
CA THR A 158 -18.39 -9.66 -19.44
C THR A 158 -19.34 -8.57 -18.98
N ASP A 159 -20.53 -8.97 -18.52
CA ASP A 159 -21.49 -8.04 -17.96
C ASP A 159 -20.89 -7.28 -16.76
N PRO A 160 -21.22 -5.99 -16.58
CA PRO A 160 -20.77 -5.22 -15.44
C PRO A 160 -21.16 -5.89 -14.11
N TYR A 161 -20.22 -5.93 -13.17
CA TYR A 161 -20.45 -6.41 -11.80
C TYR A 161 -20.40 -5.20 -10.84
N PRO A 162 -21.49 -4.44 -10.66
CA PRO A 162 -21.45 -3.17 -9.93
C PRO A 162 -21.34 -3.36 -8.42
N TYR A 163 -20.59 -2.47 -7.76
CA TYR A 163 -20.66 -2.31 -6.31
C TYR A 163 -21.75 -1.30 -5.93
N THR A 164 -22.93 -1.77 -5.52
CA THR A 164 -24.12 -0.90 -5.38
C THR A 164 -24.29 -0.25 -4.01
N LYS A 165 -23.38 -0.51 -3.06
CA LYS A 165 -23.50 0.05 -1.71
C LYS A 165 -23.03 1.51 -1.69
N THR A 166 -23.72 2.32 -0.91
CA THR A 166 -23.27 3.66 -0.54
C THR A 166 -22.14 3.59 0.48
N PHE A 167 -21.37 4.67 0.64
CA PHE A 167 -20.33 4.75 1.66
C PHE A 167 -20.86 4.45 3.06
N ASP A 168 -21.98 5.03 3.47
CA ASP A 168 -22.52 4.79 4.83
C ASP A 168 -22.95 3.34 5.07
N GLN A 169 -23.33 2.60 4.01
CA GLN A 169 -23.63 1.18 4.11
C GLN A 169 -22.37 0.32 4.22
N ALA A 170 -21.31 0.66 3.48
CA ALA A 170 -20.14 -0.20 3.31
C ALA A 170 -18.90 0.24 4.10
N LYS A 171 -18.87 1.42 4.72
CA LYS A 171 -17.67 1.98 5.36
C LYS A 171 -17.06 1.04 6.41
N LEU A 172 -17.88 0.27 7.13
CA LEU A 172 -17.43 -0.72 8.12
C LEU A 172 -17.27 -2.14 7.57
N TYR A 173 -17.54 -2.36 6.28
CA TYR A 173 -17.35 -3.68 5.67
C TYR A 173 -15.85 -3.97 5.53
N PRO A 174 -15.39 -5.16 5.98
CA PRO A 174 -14.04 -5.63 5.75
C PRO A 174 -13.73 -5.75 4.25
N CYS A 175 -12.52 -5.34 3.85
CA CYS A 175 -12.10 -5.46 2.45
C CYS A 175 -10.74 -6.15 2.29
N MET A 176 -9.86 -6.04 3.28
CA MET A 176 -8.52 -6.63 3.25
C MET A 176 -8.08 -7.00 4.66
N ALA A 177 -7.29 -8.06 4.79
CA ALA A 177 -6.56 -8.41 5.98
C ALA A 177 -5.07 -8.21 5.74
N THR A 178 -4.40 -7.51 6.65
CA THR A 178 -2.95 -7.33 6.70
C THR A 178 -2.40 -7.92 7.99
N GLN A 179 -1.09 -8.08 8.10
CA GLN A 179 -0.43 -8.61 9.29
C GLN A 179 0.31 -7.49 10.02
N THR A 180 0.24 -7.50 11.35
CA THR A 180 1.11 -6.73 12.26
C THR A 180 1.89 -7.69 13.14
N THR A 181 2.83 -7.19 13.95
CA THR A 181 3.38 -7.98 15.06
C THR A 181 2.75 -7.52 16.37
N SER A 182 2.19 -8.45 17.13
CA SER A 182 1.65 -8.20 18.47
C SER A 182 2.73 -7.80 19.47
N SER A 183 2.32 -7.27 20.64
CA SER A 183 3.23 -7.01 21.76
C SER A 183 3.95 -8.25 22.29
N THR A 184 3.46 -9.46 21.97
CA THR A 184 4.07 -10.75 22.31
C THR A 184 5.01 -11.28 21.22
N GLY A 185 5.16 -10.56 20.10
CA GLY A 185 6.05 -10.93 19.00
C GLY A 185 5.46 -11.93 18.00
N LEU A 186 4.15 -12.25 18.09
CA LEU A 186 3.50 -13.32 17.32
C LEU A 186 2.49 -12.77 16.32
N PRO A 187 2.81 -12.53 15.03
CA PRO A 187 2.03 -11.78 14.03
C PRO A 187 0.74 -11.07 14.54
N GLU A 188 -0.31 -10.81 13.78
CA GLU A 188 -1.65 -10.39 14.27
C GLU A 188 -2.36 -9.82 13.07
N PRO A 189 -3.43 -10.49 12.60
CA PRO A 189 -4.18 -9.97 11.49
C PRO A 189 -4.88 -8.68 11.91
N VAL A 190 -4.75 -7.64 11.10
CA VAL A 190 -5.53 -6.42 11.18
C VAL A 190 -6.46 -6.37 9.98
N ILE A 191 -7.74 -6.19 10.25
CA ILE A 191 -8.76 -6.12 9.23
C ILE A 191 -8.95 -4.66 8.83
N TRP A 192 -8.75 -4.38 7.54
CA TRP A 192 -9.00 -3.09 6.93
C TRP A 192 -10.44 -3.02 6.44
N THR A 193 -11.09 -1.89 6.70
CA THR A 193 -12.42 -1.55 6.22
C THR A 193 -12.35 -0.62 5.01
N HIS A 194 -13.47 -0.46 4.30
CA HIS A 194 -13.56 0.57 3.25
C HIS A 194 -13.33 1.99 3.78
N TRP A 195 -13.69 2.28 5.04
CA TRP A 195 -13.41 3.58 5.64
C TRP A 195 -11.92 3.81 5.80
N MET A 196 -11.16 2.79 6.21
CA MET A 196 -9.72 2.91 6.39
C MET A 196 -8.99 3.28 5.08
N LEU A 197 -9.48 2.80 3.93
CA LEU A 197 -9.02 3.24 2.61
C LEU A 197 -9.46 4.67 2.28
N ALA A 198 -10.70 5.04 2.66
CA ALA A 198 -11.25 6.36 2.41
C ALA A 198 -10.61 7.46 3.28
N THR A 199 -10.03 7.17 4.44
CA THR A 199 -9.36 8.19 5.27
C THR A 199 -8.21 8.89 4.51
N ILE A 200 -7.54 8.15 3.62
CA ILE A 200 -6.47 8.66 2.76
C ILE A 200 -7.03 9.68 1.76
N ASP A 201 -8.15 9.35 1.11
CA ASP A 201 -8.88 10.28 0.25
C ASP A 201 -9.33 11.54 1.03
N GLY A 202 -9.73 11.35 2.29
CA GLY A 202 -10.08 12.45 3.19
C GLY A 202 -8.95 13.46 3.38
N GLN A 203 -7.68 13.05 3.27
CA GLN A 203 -6.53 13.94 3.44
C GLN A 203 -6.53 15.10 2.43
N ARG A 204 -7.30 15.00 1.33
CA ARG A 204 -7.58 16.10 0.40
C ARG A 204 -8.22 17.33 1.04
N LEU A 205 -8.88 17.15 2.19
CA LEU A 205 -9.52 18.21 2.97
C LEU A 205 -8.57 18.87 3.97
N VAL A 206 -7.34 18.37 4.13
CA VAL A 206 -6.36 18.91 5.08
C VAL A 206 -5.64 20.10 4.43
N PRO A 207 -5.60 21.28 5.08
CA PRO A 207 -4.85 22.41 4.56
C PRO A 207 -3.33 22.19 4.62
N ASP A 208 -2.61 22.96 3.82
CA ASP A 208 -1.15 22.95 3.83
C ASP A 208 -0.63 23.44 5.20
N LEU A 209 0.45 22.82 5.69
CA LEU A 209 1.10 23.17 6.95
C LEU A 209 2.26 24.12 6.66
N ASP A 210 2.12 25.40 6.98
CA ASP A 210 3.14 26.43 6.70
C ASP A 210 3.60 26.42 5.22
N GLY A 211 2.64 26.26 4.31
CA GLY A 211 2.89 26.16 2.86
C GLY A 211 3.36 24.79 2.36
N ARG A 212 3.56 23.80 3.26
CA ARG A 212 3.89 22.42 2.88
C ARG A 212 2.61 21.65 2.56
N PRO A 213 2.44 21.10 1.35
CA PRO A 213 1.29 20.25 1.03
C PRO A 213 1.36 18.91 1.77
N THR A 214 0.21 18.26 1.95
CA THR A 214 0.15 16.86 2.38
C THR A 214 0.77 15.93 1.33
N VAL A 215 1.62 14.99 1.77
CA VAL A 215 2.35 14.06 0.89
C VAL A 215 1.40 13.19 0.07
N TRP A 216 0.41 12.57 0.72
CA TRP A 216 -0.60 11.68 0.12
C TRP A 216 -1.68 12.39 -0.72
N ASN A 217 -1.42 13.59 -1.23
CA ASN A 217 -2.38 14.44 -1.94
C ASN A 217 -1.66 15.30 -2.98
N LYS A 218 -1.67 16.64 -2.81
CA LYS A 218 -1.16 17.61 -3.80
C LYS A 218 0.26 17.33 -4.25
N PHE A 219 1.08 16.72 -3.39
CA PHE A 219 2.45 16.40 -3.76
C PHE A 219 2.52 15.25 -4.76
N PHE A 220 1.86 14.13 -4.49
CA PHE A 220 1.79 12.99 -5.42
C PHE A 220 0.98 13.28 -6.68
N ASP A 221 0.06 14.26 -6.66
CA ASP A 221 -0.60 14.79 -7.86
C ASP A 221 0.39 15.36 -8.89
N SER A 222 1.67 15.60 -8.52
CA SER A 222 2.70 16.04 -9.46
C SER A 222 3.26 14.94 -10.37
N SER A 223 3.02 13.66 -10.07
CA SER A 223 3.53 12.52 -10.85
C SER A 223 2.55 12.06 -11.91
N GLU A 224 3.06 11.72 -13.10
CA GLU A 224 2.27 11.12 -14.17
C GLU A 224 2.41 9.59 -14.19
N ARG A 225 3.62 9.08 -13.89
CA ARG A 225 3.94 7.65 -13.95
C ARG A 225 4.89 7.28 -12.81
N CYS A 226 4.39 6.52 -11.83
CA CYS A 226 5.17 6.12 -10.67
C CYS A 226 5.60 4.65 -10.78
N TYR A 227 6.89 4.36 -10.59
CA TYR A 227 7.35 2.99 -10.41
C TYR A 227 6.97 2.47 -9.01
N SER A 228 6.15 1.42 -8.94
CA SER A 228 5.90 0.70 -7.70
C SER A 228 6.91 -0.43 -7.52
N GLY A 229 8.01 -0.14 -6.82
CA GLY A 229 9.01 -1.12 -6.36
C GLY A 229 8.79 -1.56 -4.91
N VAL A 230 7.52 -1.77 -4.54
CA VAL A 230 7.11 -2.32 -3.23
C VAL A 230 6.40 -3.65 -3.48
N PRO A 231 6.69 -4.72 -2.71
CA PRO A 231 6.04 -6.00 -2.91
C PRO A 231 4.52 -5.93 -2.77
N LEU A 232 3.80 -6.50 -3.75
CA LEU A 232 2.33 -6.49 -3.77
C LEU A 232 1.68 -7.51 -2.81
N CYS A 233 2.48 -8.42 -2.26
CA CYS A 233 2.04 -9.28 -1.16
C CYS A 233 1.95 -8.51 0.18
N ASP A 234 2.50 -7.31 0.26
CA ASP A 234 2.33 -6.40 1.38
C ASP A 234 1.21 -5.40 1.08
N SER A 235 0.31 -5.25 2.06
CA SER A 235 -0.74 -4.22 2.04
C SER A 235 -0.22 -2.81 1.72
N ALA A 236 1.00 -2.46 2.13
CA ALA A 236 1.58 -1.14 1.84
C ALA A 236 1.80 -0.92 0.33
N GLY A 237 2.25 -1.96 -0.40
CA GLY A 237 2.42 -1.89 -1.85
C GLY A 237 1.08 -1.73 -2.56
N ILE A 238 0.06 -2.48 -2.12
CA ILE A 238 -1.30 -2.40 -2.66
C ILE A 238 -1.92 -1.03 -2.41
N VAL A 239 -1.92 -0.57 -1.16
CA VAL A 239 -2.54 0.69 -0.77
C VAL A 239 -1.85 1.86 -1.47
N THR A 240 -0.52 1.93 -1.43
CA THR A 240 0.22 3.03 -2.08
C THR A 240 -0.10 3.12 -3.58
N ALA A 241 -0.04 2.00 -4.30
CA ALA A 241 -0.35 1.97 -5.72
C ALA A 241 -1.82 2.34 -6.02
N LEU A 242 -2.78 1.87 -5.21
CA LEU A 242 -4.19 2.24 -5.39
C LEU A 242 -4.44 3.73 -5.17
N MET A 243 -3.73 4.37 -4.23
CA MET A 243 -3.85 5.81 -4.03
C MET A 243 -3.33 6.57 -5.26
N GLU A 244 -2.16 6.18 -5.78
CA GLU A 244 -1.59 6.75 -7.01
C GLU A 244 -2.56 6.64 -8.18
N VAL A 245 -3.14 5.47 -8.40
CA VAL A 245 -4.06 5.22 -9.52
C VAL A 245 -5.40 5.94 -9.38
N LEU A 246 -6.06 5.80 -8.21
CA LEU A 246 -7.45 6.21 -8.05
C LEU A 246 -7.60 7.65 -7.57
N LEU A 247 -6.67 8.11 -6.72
CA LEU A 247 -6.74 9.44 -6.15
C LEU A 247 -5.94 10.42 -6.98
N HIS A 248 -4.71 10.10 -7.37
CA HIS A 248 -3.79 11.04 -8.03
C HIS A 248 -3.87 11.02 -9.56
N GLY A 249 -4.55 10.03 -10.15
CA GLY A 249 -4.62 9.88 -11.60
C GLY A 249 -3.27 9.48 -12.23
N CYS A 250 -2.35 8.95 -11.42
CA CYS A 250 -1.03 8.50 -11.84
C CYS A 250 -1.11 7.10 -12.43
N THR A 251 -0.35 6.82 -13.48
CA THR A 251 -0.17 5.46 -13.98
C THR A 251 0.88 4.74 -13.14
N VAL A 252 0.49 3.66 -12.47
CA VAL A 252 1.45 2.83 -11.72
C VAL A 252 2.16 1.87 -12.65
N VAL A 253 3.47 2.00 -12.75
CA VAL A 253 4.34 1.12 -13.51
C VAL A 253 4.85 0.00 -12.60
N LEU A 254 4.55 -1.25 -12.95
CA LEU A 254 5.00 -2.42 -12.21
C LEU A 254 6.34 -2.94 -12.76
N GLY A 255 7.18 -3.47 -11.88
CA GLY A 255 8.41 -4.14 -12.26
C GLY A 255 8.17 -5.57 -12.74
N PRO A 256 9.25 -6.32 -13.03
CA PRO A 256 9.15 -7.75 -13.25
C PRO A 256 8.62 -8.46 -11.97
N PRO A 257 8.03 -9.67 -12.07
CA PRO A 257 7.45 -10.36 -10.91
C PRO A 257 8.43 -10.72 -9.77
N SER A 258 9.73 -10.54 -10.01
CA SER A 258 10.80 -10.71 -9.01
C SER A 258 10.85 -9.54 -8.03
N ASN A 259 11.66 -9.68 -6.98
CA ASN A 259 11.88 -8.55 -6.08
C ASN A 259 12.54 -7.36 -6.82
N PRO A 260 12.18 -6.12 -6.47
CA PRO A 260 12.86 -4.92 -6.93
C PRO A 260 14.36 -4.95 -6.57
N THR A 261 15.19 -4.56 -7.53
CA THR A 261 16.66 -4.42 -7.39
C THR A 261 17.08 -3.11 -8.03
N ALA A 262 18.31 -2.63 -7.77
CA ALA A 262 18.84 -1.46 -8.47
C ALA A 262 18.82 -1.62 -10.01
N ASN A 263 19.17 -2.81 -10.52
CA ASN A 263 19.11 -3.08 -11.96
C ASN A 263 17.68 -3.04 -12.52
N ALA A 264 16.70 -3.60 -11.79
CA ALA A 264 15.30 -3.50 -12.19
C ALA A 264 14.83 -2.04 -12.20
N PHE A 265 15.21 -1.26 -11.18
CA PHE A 265 14.95 0.19 -11.13
C PHE A 265 15.53 0.91 -12.34
N GLU A 266 16.81 0.69 -12.67
CA GLU A 266 17.46 1.33 -13.82
C GLU A 266 16.72 1.06 -15.13
N GLN A 267 16.30 -0.19 -15.34
CA GLN A 267 15.55 -0.57 -16.54
C GLN A 267 14.12 -0.04 -16.54
N VAL A 268 13.40 -0.05 -15.43
CA VAL A 268 12.05 0.52 -15.35
C VAL A 268 12.08 2.02 -15.57
N VAL A 269 13.04 2.75 -14.99
CA VAL A 269 13.19 4.19 -15.24
C VAL A 269 13.52 4.48 -16.70
N THR A 270 14.33 3.61 -17.33
CA THR A 270 14.73 3.79 -18.72
C THR A 270 13.60 3.50 -19.71
N TYR A 271 12.88 2.39 -19.53
CA TYR A 271 11.92 1.88 -20.53
C TYR A 271 10.45 2.12 -20.14
N GLY A 272 10.14 2.34 -18.86
CA GLY A 272 8.79 2.52 -18.32
C GLY A 272 8.29 3.96 -18.27
N ARG A 273 9.15 4.93 -18.65
CA ARG A 273 8.86 6.38 -18.69
C ARG A 273 8.33 6.94 -17.36
N VAL A 274 8.91 6.48 -16.25
CA VAL A 274 8.49 6.91 -14.91
C VAL A 274 9.10 8.27 -14.55
N ASP A 275 8.36 9.07 -13.80
CA ASP A 275 8.78 10.36 -13.26
C ASP A 275 8.76 10.40 -11.72
N ALA A 276 8.31 9.33 -11.07
CA ALA A 276 8.41 9.10 -9.64
C ALA A 276 8.68 7.61 -9.35
N ALA A 277 9.11 7.30 -8.13
CA ALA A 277 9.27 5.92 -7.67
C ALA A 277 8.93 5.75 -6.20
N SER A 278 8.23 4.67 -5.88
CA SER A 278 7.94 4.18 -4.53
C SER A 278 8.76 2.92 -4.28
N LEU A 279 9.74 2.98 -3.36
CA LEU A 279 10.78 1.97 -3.19
C LEU A 279 10.98 1.58 -1.72
N LEU A 280 11.40 0.34 -1.48
CA LEU A 280 11.85 -0.12 -0.17
C LEU A 280 13.28 0.37 0.15
N PRO A 281 13.65 0.49 1.45
CA PRO A 281 15.00 0.87 1.88
C PRO A 281 16.11 0.00 1.28
N ILE A 282 15.89 -1.31 1.19
CA ILE A 282 16.88 -2.24 0.62
C ILE A 282 17.21 -1.91 -0.84
N THR A 283 16.22 -1.56 -1.64
CA THR A 283 16.43 -1.19 -3.04
C THR A 283 17.12 0.17 -3.13
N LEU A 284 16.78 1.10 -2.24
CA LEU A 284 17.45 2.40 -2.13
C LEU A 284 18.93 2.27 -1.74
N GLU A 285 19.28 1.37 -0.83
CA GLU A 285 20.68 1.05 -0.48
C GLU A 285 21.48 0.54 -1.68
N GLU A 286 20.90 -0.36 -2.48
CA GLU A 286 21.52 -0.83 -3.71
C GLU A 286 21.71 0.32 -4.72
N ILE A 287 20.69 1.17 -4.89
CA ILE A 287 20.76 2.33 -5.80
C ILE A 287 21.82 3.33 -5.34
N ALA A 288 21.97 3.56 -4.03
CA ALA A 288 22.99 4.45 -3.48
C ALA A 288 24.43 3.99 -3.81
N SER A 289 24.60 2.71 -4.16
CA SER A 289 25.86 2.13 -4.58
C SER A 289 26.03 2.06 -6.11
N SER A 290 25.01 2.41 -6.90
CA SER A 290 25.04 2.39 -8.37
C SER A 290 25.14 3.81 -8.94
N GLN A 291 26.22 4.12 -9.66
CA GLN A 291 26.36 5.42 -10.33
C GLN A 291 25.29 5.64 -11.41
N THR A 292 24.91 4.57 -12.13
CA THR A 292 23.82 4.61 -13.11
C THR A 292 22.48 4.84 -12.43
N GLY A 293 22.22 4.13 -11.33
CA GLY A 293 21.03 4.29 -10.50
C GLY A 293 20.87 5.72 -10.00
N LEU A 294 21.94 6.33 -9.46
CA LEU A 294 21.94 7.72 -8.99
C LEU A 294 21.67 8.72 -10.12
N ALA A 295 22.28 8.54 -11.29
CA ALA A 295 22.04 9.41 -12.45
C ALA A 295 20.58 9.34 -12.93
N LEU A 296 19.97 8.14 -12.91
CA LEU A 296 18.57 7.96 -13.26
C LEU A 296 17.62 8.51 -12.18
N LEU A 297 17.99 8.39 -10.91
CA LEU A 297 17.23 8.92 -9.77
C LEU A 297 17.08 10.45 -9.87
N SER A 298 18.08 11.17 -10.37
CA SER A 298 18.00 12.62 -10.63
C SER A 298 17.02 13.04 -11.72
N ARG A 299 16.49 12.10 -12.50
CA ARG A 299 15.44 12.38 -13.50
C ARG A 299 14.04 12.35 -12.89
N LEU A 300 13.89 11.79 -11.70
CA LEU A 300 12.61 11.65 -11.01
C LEU A 300 12.27 12.93 -10.23
N LYS A 301 10.99 13.29 -10.24
CA LYS A 301 10.42 14.40 -9.45
C LYS A 301 10.61 14.16 -7.96
N TYR A 302 10.41 12.91 -7.52
CA TYR A 302 10.65 12.46 -6.15
C TYR A 302 10.83 10.95 -6.07
N VAL A 303 11.31 10.51 -4.91
CA VAL A 303 11.33 9.11 -4.50
C VAL A 303 10.66 8.98 -3.15
N ALA A 304 9.64 8.13 -3.05
CA ALA A 304 9.00 7.75 -1.82
C ALA A 304 9.67 6.50 -1.24
N CYS A 305 10.26 6.61 -0.06
CA CYS A 305 10.71 5.47 0.73
C CYS A 305 9.49 4.89 1.45
N VAL A 306 8.98 3.77 0.93
CA VAL A 306 7.87 3.02 1.51
C VAL A 306 8.48 1.92 2.36
N GLY A 307 8.10 1.85 3.63
CA GLY A 307 8.78 1.00 4.58
C GLY A 307 10.11 1.59 5.03
N GLY A 308 10.34 1.50 6.32
CA GLY A 308 11.54 1.95 7.04
C GLY A 308 11.53 1.23 8.39
N LYS A 309 12.34 1.65 9.37
CA LYS A 309 12.28 1.08 10.74
C LYS A 309 10.84 1.02 11.34
N TRP A 310 9.93 1.85 10.85
CA TRP A 310 8.46 1.82 11.08
C TRP A 310 7.83 0.43 10.83
N MET A 311 8.36 -0.28 9.84
CA MET A 311 7.93 -1.59 9.35
C MET A 311 8.80 -2.75 9.86
N ALA A 312 9.71 -2.52 10.82
CA ALA A 312 10.58 -3.58 11.35
C ALA A 312 9.82 -4.75 12.02
N ASN A 313 8.54 -4.54 12.37
CA ASN A 313 7.60 -5.56 12.83
C ASN A 313 6.57 -6.00 11.77
N PHE A 314 6.71 -5.54 10.52
CA PHE A 314 5.91 -5.95 9.37
C PHE A 314 6.65 -6.97 8.49
N LEU A 315 7.96 -7.11 8.71
CA LEU A 315 8.83 -8.09 8.04
C LEU A 315 9.45 -9.12 8.99
N THR A 316 8.92 -9.26 10.20
CA THR A 316 9.07 -10.48 11.02
C THR A 316 8.22 -11.62 10.45
N LEU A 317 8.30 -11.82 9.13
CA LEU A 317 8.47 -13.18 8.70
C LEU A 317 9.76 -13.66 9.34
N ARG A 318 9.74 -14.85 9.91
CA ARG A 318 10.94 -15.64 10.12
C ARG A 318 11.58 -16.03 8.77
N THR A 319 11.55 -15.16 7.77
CA THR A 319 12.48 -15.22 6.66
C THR A 319 13.84 -14.94 7.26
N THR A 320 14.79 -15.82 7.02
CA THR A 320 16.22 -15.68 7.32
C THR A 320 16.88 -14.44 6.66
N ASP A 321 16.10 -13.57 6.02
CA ASP A 321 16.58 -12.41 5.29
C ASP A 321 16.18 -11.10 5.97
N GLN A 322 16.93 -10.71 7.00
CA GLN A 322 16.79 -9.44 7.75
C GLN A 322 16.93 -8.17 6.86
N ARG A 323 17.30 -8.30 5.58
CA ARG A 323 17.58 -7.16 4.70
C ARG A 323 16.33 -6.35 4.32
N PHE A 324 15.14 -6.96 4.30
CA PHE A 324 13.91 -6.25 3.91
C PHE A 324 13.39 -5.29 4.99
N ALA A 325 13.65 -5.58 6.27
CA ALA A 325 13.17 -4.80 7.42
C ALA A 325 14.10 -3.63 7.80
N GLY A 326 15.15 -3.38 7.01
CA GLY A 326 16.21 -2.44 7.31
C GLY A 326 15.80 -0.97 7.25
N SER A 327 16.40 -0.14 8.10
CA SER A 327 16.42 1.31 7.90
C SER A 327 17.26 1.65 6.68
N LEU A 328 16.89 2.70 5.95
CA LEU A 328 17.85 3.36 5.09
C LEU A 328 18.98 3.93 5.98
N SER A 329 20.22 3.61 5.64
CA SER A 329 21.41 4.09 6.33
C SER A 329 21.58 5.59 6.11
N ALA A 330 22.16 6.28 7.10
CA ALA A 330 22.46 7.71 6.99
C ALA A 330 23.27 8.02 5.73
N ARG A 331 24.29 7.21 5.43
CA ARG A 331 25.11 7.34 4.24
C ARG A 331 24.30 7.21 2.96
N ALA A 332 23.48 6.18 2.81
CA ALA A 332 22.71 5.97 1.59
C ALA A 332 21.70 7.10 1.40
N GLY A 333 20.95 7.48 2.45
CA GLY A 333 19.99 8.58 2.34
C GLY A 333 20.64 9.94 2.07
N GLU A 334 21.82 10.22 2.61
CA GLU A 334 22.59 11.42 2.25
C GLU A 334 22.97 11.43 0.76
N ILE A 335 23.45 10.30 0.23
CA ILE A 335 23.80 10.19 -1.20
C ILE A 335 22.56 10.35 -2.08
N LEU A 336 21.46 9.66 -1.73
CA LEU A 336 20.22 9.68 -2.50
C LEU A 336 19.56 11.07 -2.49
N SER A 337 19.53 11.72 -1.31
CA SER A 337 18.97 13.06 -1.17
C SER A 337 19.76 14.10 -1.96
N GLN A 338 21.05 13.88 -2.28
CA GLN A 338 21.80 14.73 -3.21
C GLN A 338 21.38 14.58 -4.68
N HIS A 339 20.67 13.51 -5.03
CA HIS A 339 20.25 13.21 -6.41
C HIS A 339 18.75 13.43 -6.67
N SER A 340 17.86 13.12 -5.72
CA SER A 340 16.42 13.37 -5.82
C SER A 340 15.83 13.81 -4.47
N HIS A 341 14.57 14.24 -4.45
CA HIS A 341 13.86 14.48 -3.20
C HIS A 341 13.35 13.15 -2.64
N LEU A 342 13.87 12.76 -1.48
CA LEU A 342 13.49 11.52 -0.80
C LEU A 342 12.47 11.81 0.32
N TYR A 343 11.29 11.22 0.22
CA TYR A 343 10.25 11.29 1.24
C TYR A 343 10.14 9.99 2.00
N SER A 344 10.31 10.05 3.31
CA SER A 344 10.03 8.92 4.21
C SER A 344 8.53 8.86 4.48
N LEU A 345 7.86 7.77 4.09
CA LEU A 345 6.43 7.60 4.34
C LEU A 345 6.19 6.80 5.62
N MET A 346 5.51 7.41 6.57
CA MET A 346 5.01 6.71 7.76
C MET A 346 3.63 6.10 7.51
N THR A 347 3.51 4.79 7.65
CA THR A 347 2.25 4.06 7.57
C THR A 347 2.13 3.05 8.71
N SER A 348 0.91 2.68 9.05
CA SER A 348 0.62 1.68 10.08
C SER A 348 -0.52 0.81 9.60
N ALA A 349 -0.38 -0.51 9.70
CA ALA A 349 -1.51 -1.38 9.41
C ALA A 349 -2.69 -1.22 10.38
N LYS A 350 -2.49 -0.60 11.56
CA LYS A 350 -3.59 -0.34 12.51
C LYS A 350 -4.31 0.97 12.22
N SER A 351 -3.59 2.00 11.79
CA SER A 351 -4.13 3.37 11.61
C SER A 351 -4.13 3.88 10.18
N GLY A 352 -3.61 3.11 9.23
CA GLY A 352 -3.49 3.48 7.83
C GLY A 352 -2.35 4.49 7.60
N ALA A 353 -2.52 5.35 6.60
CA ALA A 353 -1.59 6.44 6.32
C ALA A 353 -1.88 7.63 7.23
N LEU A 354 -0.88 8.07 7.98
CA LEU A 354 -0.98 9.28 8.80
C LEU A 354 -0.85 10.53 7.91
N ILE A 355 -1.48 11.62 8.36
CA ILE A 355 -1.42 12.91 7.69
C ILE A 355 0.00 13.48 7.83
N GLN A 356 0.77 13.34 6.75
CA GLN A 356 2.13 13.82 6.62
C GLN A 356 2.19 14.96 5.61
N HIS A 357 3.08 15.90 5.86
CA HIS A 357 3.34 17.05 5.00
C HIS A 357 4.74 16.94 4.39
N ALA A 358 4.92 17.57 3.22
CA ALA A 358 6.18 17.55 2.51
C ALA A 358 7.30 18.16 3.37
N THR A 359 8.43 17.49 3.43
CA THR A 359 9.66 17.99 4.04
C THR A 359 10.54 18.69 3.01
N ASP A 360 11.57 19.38 3.49
CA ASP A 360 12.64 19.86 2.62
C ASP A 360 13.60 18.71 2.26
N ARG A 361 14.37 18.89 1.19
CA ARG A 361 15.20 17.82 0.62
C ARG A 361 16.30 17.34 1.56
N GLU A 362 16.87 18.26 2.33
CA GLU A 362 17.87 17.98 3.35
C GLU A 362 17.31 17.21 4.55
N ASP A 363 15.99 17.24 4.77
CA ASP A 363 15.31 16.62 5.89
C ASP A 363 14.80 15.22 5.57
N TRP A 364 15.44 14.50 4.65
CA TRP A 364 15.01 13.17 4.16
C TRP A 364 14.77 12.13 5.28
N GLN A 365 15.41 12.30 6.44
CA GLN A 365 15.27 11.45 7.63
C GLN A 365 14.03 11.77 8.48
N TYR A 366 13.39 12.90 8.23
CA TYR A 366 12.30 13.41 9.03
C TYR A 366 10.98 13.19 8.31
N ILE A 367 9.92 13.06 9.11
CA ILE A 367 8.55 13.21 8.67
C ILE A 367 7.99 14.50 9.25
N CYS A 368 7.13 15.19 8.51
CA CYS A 368 6.42 16.37 9.01
C CYS A 368 4.97 15.99 9.33
N ILE A 369 4.57 16.12 10.59
CA ILE A 369 3.21 15.75 11.04
C ILE A 369 2.50 16.96 11.61
N ASN A 370 1.35 17.30 11.04
CA ASN A 370 0.52 18.39 11.53
C ASN A 370 -0.19 18.02 12.85
N PRO A 371 0.07 18.73 13.96
CA PRO A 371 -0.56 18.42 15.24
C PRO A 371 -2.08 18.64 15.24
N LYS A 372 -2.59 19.57 14.41
CA LYS A 372 -4.00 19.97 14.38
C LYS A 372 -4.93 18.96 13.71
N TYR A 373 -4.40 18.17 12.76
CA TYR A 373 -5.20 17.25 11.95
C TYR A 373 -4.82 15.78 12.14
N SER A 374 -3.82 15.50 12.98
CA SER A 374 -3.44 14.13 13.33
C SER A 374 -3.85 13.75 14.76
N ASP A 375 -4.18 14.72 15.63
CA ASP A 375 -4.40 14.56 17.08
C ASP A 375 -3.42 13.57 17.72
N ILE A 376 -2.12 13.77 17.40
CA ILE A 376 -1.01 13.01 17.97
C ILE A 376 -0.44 13.79 19.14
N GLU A 377 -0.49 13.18 20.33
CA GLU A 377 0.26 13.62 21.50
C GLU A 377 1.67 13.01 21.47
N TRP A 378 2.69 13.86 21.45
CA TRP A 378 4.08 13.43 21.49
C TRP A 378 4.57 13.32 22.94
N ARG A 379 4.47 12.13 23.52
CA ARG A 379 4.82 11.88 24.93
C ARG A 379 6.30 11.65 25.10
N GLN A 380 6.92 12.35 26.03
CA GLN A 380 8.34 12.20 26.28
C GLN A 380 8.68 10.84 26.93
N ARG A 381 9.71 10.18 26.42
CA ARG A 381 10.31 8.93 26.89
C ARG A 381 11.83 9.11 26.95
N GLY A 382 12.33 9.59 28.11
CA GLY A 382 13.74 9.97 28.24
C GLY A 382 14.07 11.18 27.36
N SER A 383 15.04 11.03 26.46
CA SER A 383 15.40 12.06 25.46
C SER A 383 14.54 12.03 24.19
N LEU A 384 13.70 11.00 24.02
CA LEU A 384 12.90 10.75 22.83
C LEU A 384 11.40 11.00 23.08
N TYR A 385 10.61 10.90 22.02
CA TYR A 385 9.17 11.12 22.03
C TYR A 385 8.43 9.96 21.36
N GLU A 386 7.34 9.54 21.97
CA GLU A 386 6.43 8.51 21.48
C GLU A 386 5.15 9.19 20.95
N PRO A 387 4.73 8.96 19.70
CA PRO A 387 3.46 9.44 19.21
C PRO A 387 2.33 8.56 19.72
N VAL A 388 1.37 9.21 20.37
CA VAL A 388 0.13 8.59 20.86
C VAL A 388 -1.05 9.27 20.17
N LEU A 389 -1.80 8.51 19.39
CA LEU A 389 -3.03 8.99 18.77
C LEU A 389 -4.08 9.21 19.85
N GLN A 390 -4.73 10.37 19.83
CA GLN A 390 -5.82 10.74 20.74
C GLN A 390 -7.15 10.69 20.01
N LYS A 391 -8.15 10.03 20.59
CA LYS A 391 -9.49 9.95 20.00
C LYS A 391 -10.14 11.31 20.01
N SER A 392 -10.59 11.76 18.84
CA SER A 392 -11.17 13.08 18.65
C SER A 392 -12.44 13.02 17.82
N ASN A 393 -13.49 13.67 18.32
CA ASN A 393 -14.76 13.75 17.59
C ASN A 393 -14.63 14.65 16.35
N ASP A 394 -13.79 15.69 16.41
CA ASP A 394 -13.61 16.64 15.31
C ASP A 394 -12.83 16.01 14.14
N LEU A 395 -11.95 15.06 14.45
CA LEU A 395 -11.15 14.33 13.47
C LEU A 395 -11.63 12.90 13.23
N ALA A 396 -12.83 12.53 13.69
CA ALA A 396 -13.35 11.15 13.56
C ALA A 396 -13.27 10.62 12.12
N LYS A 397 -13.46 11.48 11.12
CA LYS A 397 -13.34 11.13 9.69
C LYS A 397 -11.96 10.64 9.25
N PHE A 398 -10.90 11.00 9.99
CA PHE A 398 -9.50 10.60 9.75
C PHE A 398 -9.03 9.49 10.68
N GLN A 399 -9.77 9.18 11.74
CA GLN A 399 -9.34 8.28 12.81
C GLN A 399 -10.18 7.01 12.88
N GLU A 400 -10.30 6.31 11.73
CA GLU A 400 -11.04 5.05 11.63
C GLU A 400 -10.57 4.01 12.66
N ILE A 401 -9.30 4.03 13.05
CA ILE A 401 -8.73 3.15 14.08
C ILE A 401 -9.55 3.14 15.39
N PHE A 402 -10.17 4.25 15.79
CA PHE A 402 -10.98 4.32 17.01
C PHE A 402 -12.38 3.72 16.87
N GLU A 403 -12.76 3.27 15.69
CA GLU A 403 -13.93 2.40 15.46
C GLU A 403 -13.57 0.93 15.62
N THR A 404 -12.35 0.55 15.25
CA THR A 404 -11.83 -0.79 15.58
C THR A 404 -11.56 -0.91 17.08
N TYR A 405 -10.98 0.13 17.68
CA TYR A 405 -10.66 0.18 19.12
C TYR A 405 -11.61 1.10 19.89
N GLN A 406 -12.93 0.86 19.82
CA GLN A 406 -13.98 1.76 20.35
C GLN A 406 -13.81 2.16 21.82
N ARG A 407 -13.28 1.23 22.64
CA ARG A 407 -13.07 1.43 24.08
C ARG A 407 -11.81 2.23 24.40
N SER A 408 -10.87 2.32 23.46
CA SER A 408 -9.63 3.05 23.63
C SER A 408 -9.87 4.54 23.38
N LYS A 409 -9.38 5.37 24.30
CA LYS A 409 -9.36 6.83 24.14
C LYS A 409 -8.06 7.31 23.48
N GLU A 410 -7.04 6.48 23.54
CA GLU A 410 -5.72 6.75 23.00
C GLU A 410 -5.11 5.46 22.46
N LEU A 411 -4.18 5.59 21.52
CA LEU A 411 -3.45 4.46 20.96
C LEU A 411 -1.98 4.82 20.77
N SER A 412 -1.10 4.12 21.49
CA SER A 412 0.35 4.23 21.28
C SER A 412 0.74 3.59 19.96
N MET A 413 1.59 4.29 19.21
CA MET A 413 2.20 3.77 18.00
C MET A 413 3.43 2.89 18.29
N GLY A 414 4.00 2.98 19.50
CA GLY A 414 5.15 2.17 19.95
C GLY A 414 6.49 2.53 19.29
N ASP A 415 6.56 3.63 18.55
CA ASP A 415 7.75 4.17 17.88
C ASP A 415 8.33 5.35 18.69
N LEU A 416 9.65 5.55 18.64
CA LEU A 416 10.38 6.61 19.33
C LEU A 416 11.06 7.54 18.33
N TYR A 417 11.01 8.83 18.64
CA TYR A 417 11.43 9.90 17.75
C TYR A 417 12.26 10.96 18.45
N SER A 418 13.14 11.59 17.69
CA SER A 418 13.80 12.84 18.04
C SER A 418 13.17 14.01 17.30
N LYS A 419 13.19 15.19 17.93
CA LYS A 419 12.74 16.45 17.31
C LYS A 419 13.83 16.96 16.37
N HIS A 420 13.42 17.53 15.25
CA HIS A 420 14.34 18.32 14.44
C HIS A 420 14.88 19.52 15.25
N PRO A 421 16.18 19.85 15.18
CA PRO A 421 16.78 20.92 15.99
C PRO A 421 16.17 22.32 15.81
N THR A 422 15.77 22.66 14.57
CA THR A 422 15.26 24.01 14.22
C THR A 422 13.84 24.07 13.64
N LYS A 423 13.38 23.04 12.91
CA LYS A 423 12.07 23.01 12.25
C LYS A 423 11.00 22.37 13.16
N PRO A 424 9.90 23.06 13.50
CA PRO A 424 8.83 22.46 14.26
C PRO A 424 8.15 21.34 13.47
N TYR A 425 7.49 20.42 14.17
CA TYR A 425 6.68 19.33 13.59
C TYR A 425 7.45 18.29 12.75
N HIS A 426 8.78 18.43 12.65
CA HIS A 426 9.65 17.47 11.99
C HIS A 426 10.18 16.48 13.02
N TRP A 427 9.94 15.20 12.74
CA TRP A 427 10.25 14.10 13.65
C TRP A 427 11.10 13.08 12.93
N LYS A 428 12.25 12.74 13.51
CA LYS A 428 13.12 11.69 13.00
C LYS A 428 12.89 10.42 13.80
N HIS A 429 12.78 9.30 13.12
CA HIS A 429 12.70 8.01 13.78
C HIS A 429 14.01 7.62 14.46
N GLU A 430 13.92 7.06 15.65
CA GLU A 430 15.08 6.51 16.35
C GLU A 430 14.98 4.99 16.56
N GLY A 431 13.79 4.45 16.84
CA GLY A 431 13.58 3.01 17.07
C GLY A 431 12.23 2.71 17.71
N ARG A 432 11.97 1.45 18.11
CA ARG A 432 10.75 1.11 18.87
C ARG A 432 10.96 1.29 20.36
N ALA A 433 9.88 1.58 21.09
CA ALA A 433 9.90 1.62 22.55
C ALA A 433 10.23 0.26 23.20
N ASN A 434 9.92 -0.85 22.50
CA ASN A 434 10.18 -2.22 22.96
C ASN A 434 11.53 -2.77 22.50
N ASP A 435 12.25 -2.06 21.61
CA ASP A 435 13.61 -2.46 21.25
C ASP A 435 14.46 -2.30 22.50
N ARG A 436 15.10 -3.39 22.95
CA ARG A 436 16.12 -3.29 24.00
C ARG A 436 17.21 -2.36 23.48
N ILE A 437 17.20 -1.10 23.93
CA ILE A 437 18.31 -0.18 23.72
C ILE A 437 19.51 -0.87 24.39
N ALA A 438 20.39 -1.45 23.58
CA ALA A 438 21.70 -1.85 24.06
C ALA A 438 22.37 -0.55 24.53
N ALA A 439 22.56 -0.47 25.85
CA ALA A 439 23.20 0.66 26.52
C ALA A 439 24.65 0.83 26.07
#